data_AF-A0A927GXR2-F1
#
_entry.id   AF-A0A927GXR2-F1
#
_cell.length_a   1.000
_cell.length_b   1.000
_cell.length_c   1.000
_cell.angle_alpha   90.00
_cell.angle_beta   90.00
_cell.angle_gamma   90.00
#
_symmetry.space_group_name_H-M   'P 1'
#
loop_
_entity.id
_entity.type
_entity.pdbx_description
1 polymer ?
#
loop_
_entity_poly.entity_id
_entity_poly.type
_entity_poly.pdbx_seq_one_letter_code
_entity_poly.pdbx_strand_id
1 'polypeptide(L)'
;MKFIGATIMLFAAAHTIASSVEDEIKANLSKLLAVPIEKVSKSGFGDLYEVILTSTNIAYTDKSASFLIVGGAVLDTATKQNLTEMRIAELSRFDWRNLPLQDAIKTVKGNGAHG
;
A
#
# COMPACT_ATOMS: atom_id res chain seq x y z
N MET A 1 30.20 -21.61 -58.15
CA MET A 1 28.91 -20.91 -58.31
C MET A 1 27.93 -21.44 -57.27
N LYS A 2 27.15 -20.52 -56.67
CA LYS A 2 25.95 -20.68 -55.80
C LYS A 2 26.14 -20.48 -54.28
N PHE A 3 26.05 -19.19 -53.99
CA PHE A 3 25.73 -18.41 -52.80
C PHE A 3 24.59 -18.88 -51.86
N ILE A 4 24.75 -18.50 -50.57
CA ILE A 4 23.78 -17.84 -49.64
C ILE A 4 22.54 -18.67 -49.22
N GLY A 5 22.09 -18.74 -47.97
CA GLY A 5 22.44 -18.03 -46.74
C GLY A 5 21.61 -18.59 -45.57
N ALA A 6 22.16 -18.52 -44.36
CA ALA A 6 21.51 -18.99 -43.14
C ALA A 6 20.59 -17.88 -42.60
N THR A 7 19.27 -18.07 -42.72
CA THR A 7 18.27 -17.19 -42.11
C THR A 7 18.03 -17.63 -40.67
N ILE A 8 18.61 -16.88 -39.72
CA ILE A 8 18.27 -16.93 -38.30
C ILE A 8 16.92 -16.21 -38.13
N MET A 9 15.89 -16.98 -37.82
CA MET A 9 14.54 -16.47 -37.53
C MET A 9 14.55 -15.89 -36.11
N LEU A 10 14.52 -14.55 -36.01
CA LEU A 10 14.47 -13.81 -34.76
C LEU A 10 13.08 -13.98 -34.11
N PHE A 11 13.01 -14.76 -33.03
CA PHE A 11 11.82 -14.91 -32.21
C PHE A 11 11.69 -13.67 -31.29
N ALA A 12 10.92 -12.68 -31.72
CA ALA A 12 10.57 -11.54 -30.87
C ALA A 12 9.50 -11.98 -29.87
N ALA A 13 9.92 -12.28 -28.63
CA ALA A 13 9.01 -12.51 -27.52
C ALA A 13 8.34 -11.18 -27.12
N ALA A 14 7.11 -10.96 -27.57
CA ALA A 14 6.26 -9.90 -27.06
C ALA A 14 5.89 -10.23 -25.61
N HIS A 15 6.60 -9.62 -24.66
CA HIS A 15 6.16 -9.59 -23.27
C HIS A 15 4.91 -8.73 -23.18
N THR A 16 3.74 -9.36 -23.12
CA THR A 16 2.53 -8.72 -22.65
C THR A 16 2.74 -8.37 -21.19
N ILE A 17 2.97 -7.09 -20.90
CA ILE A 17 2.94 -6.58 -19.53
C ILE A 17 1.49 -6.73 -19.08
N ALA A 18 1.20 -7.80 -18.33
CA ALA A 18 -0.07 -7.93 -17.64
C ALA A 18 -0.08 -6.83 -16.56
N SER A 19 -0.79 -5.74 -16.83
CA SER A 19 -1.09 -4.74 -15.80
C SER A 19 -1.87 -5.43 -14.70
N SER A 20 -1.35 -5.36 -13.46
CA SER A 20 -2.10 -5.89 -12.33
C SER A 20 -3.32 -5.00 -12.10
N VAL A 21 -4.39 -5.57 -11.56
CA VAL A 21 -5.60 -4.81 -11.17
C VAL A 21 -5.23 -3.66 -10.21
N GLU A 22 -4.22 -3.87 -9.37
CA GLU A 22 -3.69 -2.85 -8.44
C GLU A 22 -3.05 -1.67 -9.18
N ASP A 23 -2.33 -1.93 -10.28
CA ASP A 23 -1.73 -0.90 -11.13
C ASP A 23 -2.81 -0.08 -11.85
N GLU A 24 -3.87 -0.73 -12.33
CA GLU A 24 -5.01 -0.05 -12.95
C GLU A 24 -5.74 0.86 -11.94
N ILE A 25 -5.99 0.37 -10.73
CA ILE A 25 -6.57 1.14 -9.64
C ILE A 25 -5.67 2.34 -9.31
N LYS A 26 -4.36 2.12 -9.16
CA LYS A 26 -3.39 3.18 -8.90
C LYS A 26 -3.40 4.24 -10.00
N ALA A 27 -3.41 3.82 -11.27
CA ALA A 27 -3.44 4.73 -12.41
C ALA A 27 -4.74 5.54 -12.46
N ASN A 28 -5.90 4.92 -12.24
CA ASN A 28 -7.18 5.62 -12.25
C ASN A 28 -7.31 6.60 -11.08
N LEU A 29 -6.92 6.18 -9.87
CA LEU A 29 -6.98 7.05 -8.71
C LEU A 29 -5.97 8.18 -8.77
N SER A 30 -4.77 7.97 -9.33
CA SER A 30 -3.79 9.06 -9.50
C SER A 30 -4.25 10.15 -10.49
N LYS A 31 -5.18 9.83 -11.40
CA LYS A 31 -5.81 10.82 -12.28
C LYS A 31 -6.92 11.59 -11.58
N LEU A 32 -7.65 10.94 -10.67
CA LEU A 32 -8.76 11.54 -9.92
C LEU A 32 -8.29 12.34 -8.71
N LEU A 33 -7.24 11.87 -8.05
CA LEU A 33 -6.66 12.41 -6.83
C LEU A 33 -5.30 13.00 -7.15
N ALA A 34 -5.08 14.26 -6.79
CA ALA A 34 -3.75 14.90 -6.86
C ALA A 34 -2.83 14.48 -5.68
N VAL A 35 -3.03 13.28 -5.13
CA VAL A 35 -2.33 12.77 -3.93
C VAL A 35 -1.50 11.55 -4.32
N PRO A 36 -0.25 11.44 -3.87
CA PRO A 36 0.58 10.26 -4.13
C PRO A 36 -0.01 9.02 -3.45
N ILE A 37 -0.07 7.92 -4.19
CA ILE A 37 -0.50 6.60 -3.69
C ILE A 37 0.77 5.77 -3.43
N GLU A 38 1.00 5.43 -2.17
CA GLU A 38 2.14 4.60 -1.77
C GLU A 38 1.93 3.15 -2.22
N LYS A 39 0.76 2.59 -1.89
CA LYS A 39 0.47 1.18 -2.15
C LYS A 39 -1.01 0.93 -2.34
N VAL A 40 -1.34 0.00 -3.21
CA VAL A 40 -2.68 -0.57 -3.36
C VAL A 40 -2.61 -2.05 -3.03
N SER A 41 -3.58 -2.57 -2.30
CA SER A 41 -3.69 -4.01 -2.02
C SER A 41 -5.15 -4.42 -1.86
N LYS A 42 -5.49 -5.66 -2.20
CA LYS A 42 -6.83 -6.19 -1.91
C LYS A 42 -7.10 -6.16 -0.39
N SER A 43 -8.27 -5.69 0.01
CA SER A 43 -8.68 -5.68 1.41
C SER A 43 -8.95 -7.09 1.91
N GLY A 44 -8.71 -7.31 3.21
CA GLY A 44 -9.02 -8.58 3.88
C GLY A 44 -10.52 -8.80 4.09
N PHE A 45 -11.37 -7.83 3.75
CA PHE A 45 -12.81 -7.87 3.92
C PHE A 45 -13.54 -7.38 2.66
N GLY A 46 -14.51 -8.17 2.19
CA GLY A 46 -15.31 -7.87 1.00
C GLY A 46 -14.50 -7.84 -0.31
N ASP A 47 -15.07 -7.18 -1.32
CA ASP A 47 -14.45 -6.98 -2.65
C ASP A 47 -13.82 -5.58 -2.79
N LEU A 48 -13.33 -5.03 -1.67
CA LEU A 48 -12.68 -3.73 -1.63
C LEU A 48 -11.17 -3.84 -1.77
N TYR A 49 -10.56 -2.74 -2.20
CA TYR A 49 -9.13 -2.52 -2.28
C TYR A 49 -8.74 -1.39 -1.34
N GLU A 50 -7.67 -1.61 -0.59
CA GLU A 50 -7.07 -0.63 0.31
C GLU A 50 -6.02 0.17 -0.45
N VAL A 51 -6.14 1.49 -0.38
CA VAL A 51 -5.26 2.46 -1.03
C VAL A 51 -4.57 3.25 0.07
N ILE A 52 -3.28 2.97 0.26
CA ILE A 52 -2.45 3.65 1.25
C ILE A 52 -1.98 4.96 0.61
N LEU A 53 -2.53 6.07 1.10
CA LEU A 53 -2.13 7.43 0.71
C LEU A 53 -0.96 7.92 1.55
N THR A 54 -0.91 7.51 2.83
CA THR A 54 0.15 7.81 3.80
C THR A 54 0.11 6.75 4.91
N SER A 55 1.16 6.60 5.71
CA SER A 55 1.23 5.63 6.84
C SER A 55 0.02 5.64 7.78
N THR A 56 -0.69 6.77 7.91
CA THR A 56 -1.88 6.93 8.76
C THR A 56 -3.20 7.08 7.99
N ASN A 57 -3.14 7.17 6.65
CA ASN A 57 -4.30 7.42 5.81
C ASN A 57 -4.50 6.27 4.82
N ILE A 58 -5.55 5.48 5.08
CA ILE A 58 -6.00 4.41 4.22
C ILE A 58 -7.36 4.82 3.62
N ALA A 59 -7.47 4.75 2.31
CA ALA A 59 -8.72 4.89 1.58
C ALA A 59 -9.16 3.52 1.04
N TYR A 60 -10.45 3.37 0.76
CA TYR A 60 -10.99 2.13 0.20
C TYR A 60 -11.68 2.40 -1.13
N THR A 61 -11.56 1.46 -2.06
CA THR A 61 -12.14 1.57 -3.40
C THR A 61 -12.57 0.20 -3.92
N ASP A 62 -13.41 0.17 -4.96
CA ASP A 62 -13.72 -1.05 -5.70
C ASP A 62 -12.66 -1.38 -6.75
N LYS A 63 -12.79 -2.57 -7.35
CA LYS A 63 -11.90 -3.05 -8.42
C LYS A 63 -11.79 -2.08 -9.61
N SER A 64 -12.86 -1.34 -9.92
CA SER A 64 -12.90 -0.41 -11.06
C SER A 64 -12.53 1.02 -10.67
N ALA A 65 -12.18 1.29 -9.41
CA ALA A 65 -11.91 2.63 -8.89
C ALA A 65 -13.07 3.63 -9.13
N SER A 66 -14.31 3.14 -9.08
CA SER A 66 -15.53 3.91 -9.36
C SER A 66 -15.95 4.77 -8.17
N PHE A 67 -15.69 4.31 -6.94
CA PHE A 67 -15.91 5.08 -5.73
C PHE A 67 -14.68 5.05 -4.83
N LEU A 68 -14.53 6.09 -4.01
CA LEU A 68 -13.46 6.21 -3.05
C LEU A 68 -14.04 6.59 -1.69
N ILE A 69 -13.71 5.80 -0.68
CA ILE A 69 -14.06 6.03 0.70
C ILE A 69 -12.82 6.59 1.39
N VAL A 70 -12.89 7.85 1.83
CA VAL A 70 -11.80 8.56 2.50
C VAL A 70 -12.26 8.96 3.89
N GLY A 71 -11.43 8.73 4.91
CA GLY A 71 -11.73 9.14 6.29
C GLY A 71 -12.78 8.29 7.01
N GLY A 72 -13.13 7.12 6.46
CA GLY A 72 -13.98 6.13 7.12
C GLY A 72 -13.17 5.06 7.83
N ALA A 73 -13.60 4.65 9.01
CA ALA A 73 -13.11 3.45 9.67
C ALA A 73 -14.00 2.26 9.29
N VAL A 74 -13.39 1.14 8.91
CA VAL A 74 -14.12 -0.09 8.68
C VAL A 74 -14.25 -0.82 10.01
N LEU A 75 -15.49 -0.89 10.50
CA LEU A 75 -15.84 -1.65 11.68
C LEU A 75 -16.38 -3.02 11.28
N ASP A 76 -15.76 -4.07 11.77
CA ASP A 76 -16.34 -5.40 11.75
C ASP A 76 -17.56 -5.40 12.68
N THR A 77 -18.75 -5.63 12.12
CA THR A 77 -20.02 -5.59 12.87
C THR A 77 -20.24 -6.83 13.72
N ALA A 78 -19.60 -7.95 13.40
CA ALA A 78 -19.70 -9.19 14.15
C ALA A 78 -18.81 -9.16 15.40
N THR A 79 -17.59 -8.64 15.27
CA THR A 79 -16.61 -8.59 16.37
C THR A 79 -16.54 -7.23 17.05
N LYS A 80 -17.17 -6.19 16.47
CA LYS A 80 -17.07 -4.77 16.89
C LYS A 80 -15.64 -4.25 16.85
N GLN A 81 -14.78 -4.81 16.00
CA GLN A 81 -13.38 -4.44 15.88
C GLN A 81 -13.16 -3.45 14.74
N ASN A 82 -12.31 -2.45 14.96
CA ASN A 82 -11.94 -1.49 13.94
C ASN A 82 -10.78 -2.05 13.09
N LEU A 83 -11.11 -2.53 11.88
CA LEU A 83 -10.15 -3.14 10.97
C LEU A 83 -9.16 -2.12 10.40
N THR A 84 -9.61 -0.88 10.19
CA THR A 84 -8.73 0.20 9.71
C THR A 84 -7.67 0.54 10.75
N GLU A 85 -8.03 0.61 12.04
CA GLU A 85 -7.09 0.89 13.12
C GLU A 85 -6.05 -0.22 13.28
N MET A 86 -6.47 -1.48 13.19
CA MET A 86 -5.54 -2.62 13.16
C MET A 86 -4.56 -2.51 12.00
N ARG A 87 -5.05 -2.16 10.81
CA ARG A 87 -4.22 -2.00 9.63
C ARG A 87 -3.20 -0.86 9.77
N ILE A 88 -3.63 0.29 10.31
CA ILE A 88 -2.72 1.41 10.61
C ILE A 88 -1.66 1.00 11.64
N ALA A 89 -2.04 0.24 12.68
CA ALA A 89 -1.09 -0.28 13.67
C ALA A 89 -0.07 -1.24 13.05
N GLU A 90 -0.48 -2.10 12.11
CA GLU A 90 0.43 -2.96 11.35
C GLU A 90 1.41 -2.17 10.48
N LEU A 91 0.90 -1.17 9.74
CA LEU A 91 1.74 -0.29 8.91
C LEU A 91 2.73 0.51 9.77
N SER A 92 2.28 1.01 10.92
CA SER A 92 3.12 1.76 11.87
C SER A 92 4.21 0.88 12.50
N ARG A 93 3.93 -0.40 12.76
CA ARG A 93 4.93 -1.36 13.24
C ARG A 93 6.00 -1.68 12.20
N PHE A 94 5.65 -1.64 10.92
CA PHE A 94 6.63 -1.77 9.84
C PHE A 94 7.59 -0.58 9.85
N ASP A 95 7.06 0.64 10.05
CA ASP A 95 7.83 1.88 10.17
C ASP A 95 8.74 1.88 11.41
N TRP A 96 8.30 1.32 12.54
CA TRP A 96 9.10 1.25 13.78
C TRP A 96 10.42 0.48 13.65
N ARG A 97 10.55 -0.45 12.69
CA ARG A 97 11.86 -1.10 12.40
C ARG A 97 12.84 -0.16 11.71
N ASN A 98 12.35 0.89 11.08
CA ASN A 98 13.13 1.98 10.51
C ASN A 98 13.19 3.21 11.41
N LEU A 99 12.43 3.26 12.51
CA LEU A 99 12.62 4.31 13.51
C LEU A 99 13.96 4.06 14.23
N PRO A 100 14.92 4.99 14.13
CA PRO A 100 16.15 4.91 14.88
C PRO A 100 15.81 4.91 16.39
N LEU A 101 16.10 3.79 17.07
CA LEU A 101 15.92 3.58 18.51
C LEU A 101 16.70 4.58 19.40
N GLN A 102 17.43 5.53 18.80
CA GLN A 102 18.30 6.48 19.50
C GLN A 102 17.58 7.63 20.22
N ASP A 103 16.30 7.92 19.97
CA ASP A 103 15.55 8.95 20.72
C ASP A 103 14.63 8.41 21.81
N ALA A 104 14.63 7.09 22.06
CA ALA A 104 14.01 6.50 23.24
C ALA A 104 14.89 6.65 24.50
N ILE A 105 15.59 7.78 24.65
CA ILE A 105 16.17 8.15 25.95
C ILE A 105 15.01 8.51 26.86
N LYS A 106 14.52 7.46 27.52
CA LYS A 106 13.82 7.46 28.80
C LYS A 106 14.33 8.63 29.64
N THR A 107 13.59 9.73 29.64
CA THR A 107 13.75 10.76 30.67
C THR A 107 13.30 10.10 31.96
N VAL A 108 14.26 9.57 32.72
CA VAL A 108 14.05 9.20 34.11
C VAL A 108 13.62 10.48 34.82
N LYS A 109 12.33 10.54 35.13
CA LYS A 109 11.71 11.49 36.06
C LYS A 109 12.61 11.56 37.30
N GLY A 110 13.18 12.74 37.56
CA GLY A 110 14.15 12.96 38.62
C GLY A 110 13.67 12.37 39.95
N ASN A 111 14.56 11.63 40.60
CA ASN A 111 14.43 11.33 42.01
C ASN A 111 14.71 12.64 42.77
N GLY A 112 13.64 13.28 43.25
CA GLY A 112 13.75 14.35 44.23
C GLY A 112 14.41 13.80 45.50
N ALA A 113 15.72 13.97 45.63
CA ALA A 113 16.41 13.85 46.89
C ALA A 113 16.26 15.18 47.64
N HIS A 114 15.19 15.29 48.41
CA HIS A 114 15.15 16.15 49.58
C HIS A 114 15.41 15.27 50.80
N GLY A 115 16.48 15.59 51.53
CA GLY A 115 16.92 14.92 52.75
C GLY A 115 18.28 15.43 53.16
#